data_AF-A0A6L5YYE6-F1
#
_entry.id   AF-A0A6L5YYE6-F1
#
_cell.length_a   1.000
_cell.length_b   1.000
_cell.length_c   1.000
_cell.angle_alpha   90.00
_cell.angle_beta   90.00
_cell.angle_gamma   90.00
#
_symmetry.space_group_name_H-M   'P 1'
#
loop_
_entity.id
_entity.type
_entity.pdbx_description
1 polymer ?
#
loop_
_entity_poly.entity_id
_entity_poly.type
_entity_poly.pdbx_seq_one_letter_code
_entity_poly.pdbx_strand_id
1 'polypeptide(L)'
;MRAGAVIAVIAVLAAAAPAAGPAAAQTPPAPPPVQLPVKTYPEITTFGGSDAPVAADGQAVYQLYSAQKEAGRPWVGAVFVRRMGGAATYLSRAYDCAAGTWRWLGEAARPDRISLSVTSLDQTRRRALVPGSIEHRLAHYACAL
;
A
#
# COMPACT_ATOMS: atom_id res chain seq x y z
N MET A 1 68.41 -45.47 -7.65
CA MET A 1 67.06 -45.42 -7.04
C MET A 1 67.02 -44.25 -6.07
N ARG A 2 65.99 -43.39 -6.20
CA ARG A 2 65.47 -42.38 -5.24
C ARG A 2 66.45 -41.28 -4.79
N ALA A 3 66.33 -40.08 -5.36
CA ALA A 3 65.52 -38.93 -4.88
C ALA A 3 66.30 -38.13 -3.81
N GLY A 4 66.69 -36.86 -3.99
CA GLY A 4 66.00 -35.77 -4.67
C GLY A 4 65.45 -34.83 -3.60
N ALA A 5 66.26 -33.89 -3.13
CA ALA A 5 65.84 -32.83 -2.20
C ALA A 5 66.32 -31.49 -2.77
N VAL A 6 65.40 -30.77 -3.42
CA VAL A 6 65.62 -29.39 -3.88
C VAL A 6 64.68 -28.52 -3.07
N ILE A 7 65.27 -27.64 -2.26
CA ILE A 7 64.59 -26.65 -1.43
C ILE A 7 64.13 -25.53 -2.37
N ALA A 8 62.82 -25.38 -2.56
CA ALA A 8 62.24 -24.26 -3.30
C ALA A 8 61.81 -23.17 -2.30
N VAL A 9 62.53 -22.04 -2.35
CA VAL A 9 62.19 -20.81 -1.61
C VAL A 9 60.99 -20.16 -2.30
N ILE A 10 59.86 -20.06 -1.61
CA ILE A 10 58.65 -19.40 -2.09
C ILE A 10 58.80 -17.90 -1.84
N ALA A 11 58.99 -17.12 -2.91
CA ALA A 11 58.86 -15.67 -2.87
C ALA A 11 57.37 -15.30 -2.97
N VAL A 12 56.85 -14.65 -1.93
CA VAL A 12 55.48 -14.12 -1.89
C VAL A 12 55.46 -12.79 -2.64
N LEU A 13 54.85 -12.75 -3.83
CA LEU A 13 54.47 -11.49 -4.47
C LEU A 13 53.10 -11.04 -3.91
N ALA A 14 53.10 -9.94 -3.16
CA ALA A 14 51.89 -9.23 -2.78
C ALA A 14 51.36 -8.42 -3.96
N ALA A 15 50.25 -8.86 -4.55
CA ALA A 15 49.49 -8.06 -5.51
C ALA A 15 48.35 -7.35 -4.76
N ALA A 16 48.42 -6.03 -4.68
CA ALA A 16 47.38 -5.18 -4.12
C ALA A 16 46.12 -5.24 -5.01
N ALA A 17 45.00 -5.71 -4.46
CA ALA A 17 43.70 -5.66 -5.11
C ALA A 17 43.12 -4.23 -5.01
N PRO A 18 42.45 -3.72 -6.06
CA PRO A 18 41.81 -2.41 -6.00
C PRO A 18 40.60 -2.44 -5.06
N ALA A 19 40.49 -1.40 -4.23
CA ALA A 19 39.37 -1.17 -3.34
C ALA A 19 38.06 -1.04 -4.14
N ALA A 20 37.14 -1.98 -3.95
CA ALA A 20 35.78 -1.88 -4.47
C ALA A 20 35.07 -0.70 -3.77
N GLY A 21 34.72 0.32 -4.55
CA GLY A 21 33.88 1.43 -4.07
C GLY A 21 32.50 0.94 -3.63
N PRO A 22 31.79 1.69 -2.77
CA PRO A 22 30.48 1.28 -2.26
C PRO A 22 29.51 1.14 -3.44
N ALA A 23 29.00 -0.07 -3.61
CA ALA A 23 27.92 -0.35 -4.55
C ALA A 23 26.75 0.58 -4.22
N ALA A 24 26.41 1.47 -5.15
CA ALA A 24 25.19 2.26 -5.08
C ALA A 24 24.04 1.28 -4.82
N ALA A 25 23.40 1.41 -3.65
CA ALA A 25 22.22 0.63 -3.32
C ALA A 25 21.19 0.89 -4.42
N GLN A 26 21.01 -0.11 -5.28
CA GLN A 26 20.02 -0.05 -6.35
C GLN A 26 18.67 0.02 -5.66
N THR A 27 18.04 1.20 -5.68
CA THR A 27 16.65 1.36 -5.26
C THR A 27 15.81 0.34 -6.04
N PRO A 28 15.07 -0.56 -5.36
CA PRO A 28 14.24 -1.54 -6.05
C PRO A 28 13.35 -0.84 -7.08
N PRO A 29 13.17 -1.42 -8.29
CA PRO A 29 12.25 -0.84 -9.27
C PRO A 29 10.88 -0.69 -8.64
N ALA A 30 10.23 0.44 -8.88
CA ALA A 30 8.88 0.68 -8.39
C ALA A 30 7.97 -0.47 -8.85
N PRO A 31 7.11 -1.02 -7.97
CA PRO A 31 6.20 -2.08 -8.36
C PRO A 31 5.33 -1.62 -9.54
N PRO A 32 4.97 -2.54 -10.46
CA PRO A 32 4.15 -2.19 -11.60
C PRO A 32 2.85 -1.54 -11.13
N PRO A 33 2.32 -0.55 -11.86
CA PRO A 33 1.09 0.14 -11.47
C PRO A 33 -0.03 -0.89 -11.34
N VAL A 34 -0.64 -0.93 -10.16
CA VAL A 34 -1.83 -1.74 -9.93
C VAL A 34 -2.96 -1.16 -10.76
N GLN A 35 -3.40 -1.90 -11.77
CA GLN A 35 -4.57 -1.53 -12.56
C GLN A 35 -5.82 -1.96 -11.81
N LEU A 36 -6.47 -1.00 -11.16
CA LEU A 36 -7.83 -1.18 -10.65
C LEU A 36 -8.85 -0.94 -11.77
N PRO A 37 -10.04 -1.56 -11.75
CA PRO A 37 -11.11 -1.17 -12.63
C PRO A 37 -11.45 0.29 -12.37
N VAL A 38 -11.11 1.16 -13.33
CA VAL A 38 -11.43 2.58 -13.30
C VAL A 38 -12.69 2.74 -14.12
N LYS A 39 -13.85 2.86 -13.48
CA LYS A 39 -15.01 3.39 -14.18
C LYS A 39 -14.74 4.86 -14.49
N THR A 40 -14.98 5.30 -15.71
CA THR A 40 -15.01 6.73 -16.03
C THR A 40 -16.05 7.37 -15.11
N TYR A 41 -15.62 8.35 -14.30
CA TYR A 41 -16.37 8.88 -13.14
C TYR A 41 -17.10 10.21 -13.39
N PRO A 42 -17.92 10.44 -14.43
CA PRO A 42 -18.67 11.67 -14.48
C PRO A 42 -19.81 11.76 -13.43
N GLU A 43 -20.18 10.68 -12.72
CA GLU A 43 -21.53 10.64 -12.09
C GLU A 43 -21.65 10.08 -10.65
N ILE A 44 -20.58 9.88 -9.88
CA ILE A 44 -20.74 9.54 -8.44
C ILE A 44 -20.79 10.82 -7.61
N THR A 45 -21.96 11.44 -7.51
CA THR A 45 -22.18 12.57 -6.60
C THR A 45 -22.15 12.10 -5.13
N THR A 46 -22.72 10.94 -4.79
CA THR A 46 -22.55 10.21 -3.52
C THR A 46 -23.15 8.80 -3.62
N PHE A 47 -22.43 7.77 -3.18
CA PHE A 47 -22.99 6.43 -2.94
C PHE A 47 -23.30 6.23 -1.44
N GLY A 48 -24.52 5.79 -1.12
CA GLY A 48 -25.05 5.68 0.25
C GLY A 48 -24.70 4.40 1.01
N GLY A 49 -23.82 3.56 0.46
CA GLY A 49 -23.34 2.34 1.11
C GLY A 49 -24.06 1.06 0.68
N SER A 50 -23.56 -0.06 1.18
CA SER A 50 -24.12 -1.40 0.99
C SER A 50 -24.02 -2.18 2.28
N ASP A 51 -25.09 -2.89 2.64
CA ASP A 51 -25.10 -3.83 3.77
C ASP A 51 -24.31 -5.11 3.45
N ALA A 52 -23.98 -5.35 2.19
CA ALA A 52 -23.17 -6.49 1.79
C ALA A 52 -21.70 -6.30 2.20
N PRO A 53 -21.03 -7.36 2.71
CA PRO A 53 -19.60 -7.31 2.97
C PRO A 53 -18.84 -7.17 1.64
N VAL A 54 -17.94 -6.19 1.58
CA VAL A 54 -17.11 -5.92 0.39
C VAL A 54 -15.71 -6.52 0.50
N ALA A 55 -15.23 -6.78 1.73
CA ALA A 55 -13.99 -7.49 1.98
C ALA A 55 -13.93 -8.05 3.42
N ALA A 56 -13.00 -8.97 3.66
CA ALA A 56 -12.64 -9.48 4.99
C ALA A 56 -11.13 -9.81 5.05
N ASP A 57 -10.56 -9.83 6.26
CA ASP A 57 -9.14 -10.18 6.52
C ASP A 57 -8.99 -11.27 7.60
N GLY A 58 -10.06 -12.03 7.88
CA GLY A 58 -10.09 -13.10 8.88
C GLY A 58 -10.34 -12.61 10.31
N GLN A 59 -10.07 -11.33 10.60
CA GLN A 59 -10.36 -10.70 11.89
C GLN A 59 -11.55 -9.75 11.80
N ALA A 60 -11.70 -9.10 10.65
CA ALA A 60 -12.70 -8.10 10.41
C ALA A 60 -13.47 -8.35 9.10
N VAL A 61 -14.72 -7.89 9.11
CA VAL A 61 -15.56 -7.76 7.91
C VAL A 61 -15.74 -6.28 7.62
N TYR A 62 -15.64 -5.93 6.35
CA TYR A 62 -15.76 -4.56 5.88
C TYR A 62 -17.00 -4.41 5.01
N GLN A 63 -17.80 -3.40 5.31
CA GLN A 63 -18.95 -2.98 4.51
C GLN A 63 -18.68 -1.57 3.99
N LEU A 64 -19.15 -1.25 2.79
CA LEU A 64 -19.04 0.12 2.30
C LEU A 64 -20.16 0.96 2.92
N TYR A 65 -19.79 2.02 3.65
CA TYR A 65 -20.76 2.97 4.20
C TYR A 65 -21.06 4.09 3.21
N SER A 66 -20.02 4.64 2.57
CA SER A 66 -20.20 5.64 1.52
C SER A 66 -18.98 5.71 0.61
N ALA A 67 -19.19 6.17 -0.62
CA ALA A 67 -18.12 6.54 -1.54
C ALA A 67 -18.50 7.81 -2.30
N GLN A 68 -17.54 8.71 -2.51
CA GLN A 68 -17.74 10.02 -3.12
C GLN A 68 -16.57 10.38 -4.02
N LYS A 69 -16.87 10.96 -5.18
CA LYS A 69 -15.89 11.49 -6.12
C LYS A 69 -16.21 12.95 -6.40
N GLU A 70 -15.43 13.85 -5.81
CA GLU A 70 -15.57 15.29 -6.09
C GLU A 70 -15.00 15.62 -7.48
N ALA A 71 -15.72 16.44 -8.23
CA ALA A 71 -15.26 16.96 -9.52
C ALA A 71 -13.90 17.67 -9.34
N GLY A 72 -12.92 17.31 -10.18
CA GLY A 72 -11.58 17.90 -10.15
C GLY A 72 -10.60 17.28 -9.15
N ARG A 73 -11.00 16.26 -8.35
CA ARG A 73 -10.06 15.53 -7.49
C ARG A 73 -9.60 14.22 -8.12
N PRO A 74 -8.31 13.87 -8.07
CA PRO A 74 -7.81 12.66 -8.71
C PRO A 74 -8.18 11.37 -7.97
N TRP A 75 -8.66 11.45 -6.72
CA TRP A 75 -8.98 10.29 -5.87
C TRP A 75 -10.47 10.19 -5.50
N VAL A 76 -10.91 9.01 -5.07
CA VAL A 76 -12.24 8.70 -4.52
C VAL A 76 -12.14 8.68 -3.00
N GLY A 77 -13.02 9.39 -2.29
CA GLY A 77 -13.18 9.28 -0.84
C GLY A 77 -14.16 8.15 -0.50
N ALA A 78 -13.80 7.27 0.43
CA ALA A 78 -14.67 6.18 0.84
C ALA A 78 -14.64 5.97 2.36
N VAL A 79 -15.81 5.68 2.92
CA VAL A 79 -15.97 5.28 4.32
C VAL A 79 -16.40 3.83 4.35
N PHE A 80 -15.71 3.03 5.14
CA PHE A 80 -16.05 1.62 5.38
C PHE A 80 -16.41 1.40 6.83
N VAL A 81 -17.38 0.52 7.08
CA VAL A 81 -17.62 -0.01 8.41
C VAL A 81 -16.77 -1.27 8.56
N ARG A 82 -15.77 -1.24 9.44
CA ARG A 82 -15.02 -2.40 9.91
C ARG A 82 -15.74 -2.98 11.13
N ARG A 83 -16.15 -4.24 11.05
CA ARG A 83 -16.76 -4.98 12.16
C ARG A 83 -15.82 -6.05 12.68
N MET A 84 -15.53 -6.03 13.99
CA MET A 84 -14.69 -7.01 14.69
C MET A 84 -15.35 -7.38 16.02
N GLY A 85 -15.67 -8.67 16.23
CA GLY A 85 -16.24 -9.13 17.50
C GLY A 85 -17.50 -8.39 17.96
N GLY A 86 -18.34 -7.92 17.02
CA GLY A 86 -19.54 -7.14 17.30
C GLY A 86 -19.33 -5.61 17.43
N ALA A 87 -18.09 -5.15 17.55
CA ALA A 87 -17.77 -3.71 17.52
C ALA A 87 -17.69 -3.19 16.09
N ALA A 88 -18.18 -1.96 15.85
CA ALA A 88 -18.11 -1.27 14.57
C ALA A 88 -17.17 -0.07 14.64
N THR A 89 -16.32 0.08 13.63
CA THR A 89 -15.45 1.25 13.45
C THR A 89 -15.58 1.74 12.02
N TYR A 90 -15.81 3.03 11.85
CA TYR A 90 -15.87 3.68 10.55
C TYR A 90 -14.47 4.13 10.14
N LEU A 91 -14.02 3.72 8.95
CA LEU A 91 -12.69 3.98 8.42
C LEU A 91 -12.82 4.87 7.19
N SER A 92 -12.24 6.06 7.23
CA SER A 92 -12.21 6.97 6.08
C SER A 92 -10.90 6.84 5.31
N ARG A 93 -11.01 6.71 3.99
CA ARG A 93 -9.91 6.44 3.06
C ARG A 93 -10.05 7.30 1.81
N ALA A 94 -8.92 7.68 1.21
CA ALA A 94 -8.87 8.23 -0.13
C ALA A 94 -8.09 7.27 -1.04
N TYR A 95 -8.66 6.92 -2.19
CA TYR A 95 -8.03 6.04 -3.18
C TYR A 95 -7.78 6.79 -4.48
N ASP A 96 -6.52 6.84 -4.89
CA ASP A 96 -6.11 7.29 -6.21
C ASP A 96 -6.06 6.07 -7.13
N CYS A 97 -7.20 5.78 -7.76
CA CYS A 97 -7.43 4.55 -8.54
C CYS A 97 -6.49 4.44 -9.75
N ALA A 98 -6.10 5.58 -10.35
CA ALA A 98 -5.19 5.63 -11.47
C ALA A 98 -3.73 5.43 -11.05
N ALA A 99 -3.32 6.00 -9.91
CA ALA A 99 -1.97 5.85 -9.39
C ALA A 99 -1.76 4.55 -8.61
N GLY A 100 -2.82 3.79 -8.31
CA GLY A 100 -2.73 2.59 -7.46
C GLY A 100 -2.28 2.92 -6.04
N THR A 101 -2.73 4.05 -5.48
CA THR A 101 -2.32 4.49 -4.14
C THR A 101 -3.51 4.86 -3.25
N TRP A 102 -3.29 4.90 -1.94
CA TRP A 102 -4.31 5.26 -0.97
C TRP A 102 -3.76 6.09 0.19
N ARG A 103 -4.66 6.74 0.93
CA ARG A 103 -4.38 7.51 2.14
C ARG A 103 -5.40 7.20 3.22
N TRP A 104 -4.95 7.17 4.46
CA TRP A 104 -5.83 7.14 5.62
C TRP A 104 -6.30 8.57 5.91
N LEU A 105 -7.61 8.75 6.15
CA LEU A 105 -8.19 10.06 6.46
C LEU A 105 -8.71 10.16 7.89
N GLY A 106 -9.11 9.03 8.48
CA GLY A 106 -9.70 9.00 9.82
C GLY A 106 -10.20 7.62 10.21
N GLU A 107 -10.46 7.44 11.51
CA GLU A 107 -11.32 6.39 12.03
C GLU A 107 -12.16 6.88 13.21
N ALA A 108 -13.36 6.34 13.37
CA ALA A 108 -14.25 6.69 14.47
C ALA A 108 -15.22 5.57 14.82
N ALA A 109 -15.73 5.55 16.05
CA ALA A 109 -16.79 4.62 16.45
C ALA A 109 -18.18 4.98 15.88
N ARG A 110 -18.36 6.21 15.39
CA ARG A 110 -19.61 6.69 14.81
C ARG A 110 -19.34 7.53 13.55
N PRO A 111 -20.25 7.52 12.55
CA PRO A 111 -20.01 8.19 11.28
C PRO A 111 -19.97 9.72 11.40
N ASP A 112 -20.79 10.30 12.29
CA ASP A 112 -20.83 11.73 12.63
C ASP A 112 -19.55 12.22 13.33
N ARG A 113 -18.78 11.28 13.88
CA ARG A 113 -17.54 11.54 14.61
C ARG A 113 -16.30 11.17 13.82
N ILE A 114 -16.42 10.89 12.52
CA ILE A 114 -15.26 10.85 11.62
C ILE A 114 -14.77 12.30 11.50
N SER A 115 -14.08 12.75 12.54
CA SER A 115 -13.36 13.99 12.51
C SER A 115 -12.18 13.76 11.59
N LEU A 116 -11.94 14.70 10.67
CA LEU A 116 -10.66 14.88 10.01
C LEU A 116 -9.61 15.34 11.04
N SER A 117 -9.57 14.73 12.23
CA SER A 117 -8.53 14.92 13.22
C SER A 117 -7.29 14.21 12.67
N VAL A 118 -6.68 14.85 11.66
CA VAL A 118 -5.35 14.60 11.13
C VAL A 118 -4.40 14.84 12.30
N THR A 119 -4.30 13.86 13.20
CA THR A 119 -3.50 13.98 14.42
C THR A 119 -2.02 13.68 14.14
N SER A 120 -1.68 13.24 12.92
CA SER A 120 -0.32 13.38 12.39
C SER A 120 -0.29 13.36 10.87
N LEU A 121 0.62 14.15 10.29
CA LEU A 121 0.97 14.14 8.86
C LEU A 121 1.44 12.76 8.37
N ASP A 122 1.83 11.86 9.28
CA ASP A 122 2.18 10.47 8.96
C ASP A 122 0.98 9.61 8.54
N GLN A 123 -0.23 10.02 8.91
CA GLN A 123 -1.46 9.30 8.57
C GLN A 123 -2.01 9.68 7.18
N THR A 124 -1.61 10.83 6.61
CA THR A 124 -1.99 11.23 5.25
C THR A 124 -0.97 10.81 4.18
N ARG A 125 0.09 10.08 4.58
CA ARG A 125 1.09 9.55 3.63
C ARG A 125 0.41 8.68 2.58
N ARG A 126 0.73 8.98 1.32
CA ARG A 126 0.34 8.16 0.18
C ARG A 126 1.04 6.81 0.28
N ARG A 127 0.27 5.73 0.32
CA ARG A 127 0.74 4.34 0.37
C ARG A 127 0.38 3.63 -0.93
N ALA A 128 1.25 2.75 -1.41
CA ALA A 128 0.94 1.90 -2.55
C ALA A 128 -0.15 0.88 -2.16
N LEU A 129 -1.04 0.58 -3.09
CA LEU A 129 -1.95 -0.56 -2.96
C LEU A 129 -1.17 -1.83 -3.29
N VAL A 130 -1.13 -2.77 -2.36
CA VAL A 130 -0.45 -4.05 -2.54
C VAL A 130 -1.46 -5.09 -2.98
N PRO A 131 -1.31 -5.75 -4.14
CA PRO A 131 -2.23 -6.80 -4.57
C PRO A 131 -2.44 -7.87 -3.49
N GLY A 132 -3.69 -8.25 -3.27
CA GLY A 132 -4.08 -9.23 -2.24
C GLY A 132 -4.22 -8.67 -0.82
N SER A 133 -3.78 -7.44 -0.55
CA SER A 133 -4.04 -6.76 0.73
C SER A 133 -5.52 -6.40 0.91
N ILE A 134 -5.91 -6.14 2.16
CA ILE A 134 -7.27 -5.70 2.46
C ILE A 134 -7.56 -4.35 1.79
N GLU A 135 -6.62 -3.41 1.85
CA GLU A 135 -6.76 -2.10 1.20
C GLU A 135 -6.91 -2.21 -0.31
N HIS A 136 -6.21 -3.15 -0.95
CA HIS A 136 -6.38 -3.40 -2.38
C HIS A 136 -7.79 -3.89 -2.72
N ARG A 137 -8.36 -4.80 -1.91
CA ARG A 137 -9.75 -5.26 -2.10
C ARG A 137 -10.76 -4.13 -1.88
N LEU A 138 -10.58 -3.34 -0.83
CA LEU A 138 -11.45 -2.18 -0.55
C LEU A 138 -11.36 -1.13 -1.67
N ALA A 139 -10.16 -0.85 -2.16
CA ALA A 139 -9.93 0.07 -3.28
C ALA A 139 -10.58 -0.45 -4.56
N HIS A 140 -10.46 -1.75 -4.87
CA HIS A 140 -11.12 -2.33 -6.04
C HIS A 140 -12.63 -2.11 -5.99
N TYR A 141 -13.27 -2.25 -4.83
CA TYR A 141 -14.69 -1.98 -4.69
C TYR A 141 -15.02 -0.49 -4.86
N ALA A 142 -14.32 0.39 -4.13
CA ALA A 142 -14.56 1.84 -4.20
C ALA A 142 -14.29 2.43 -5.59
N CYS A 143 -13.28 1.93 -6.30
CA CYS A 143 -12.93 2.35 -7.64
C CYS A 143 -13.86 1.75 -8.72
N ALA A 144 -14.49 0.61 -8.45
CA ALA A 144 -15.44 -0.02 -9.38
C ALA A 144 -16.88 0.49 -9.27
N LEU A 145 -17.19 1.38 -8.32
CA LEU A 145 -18.49 2.07 -8.27
C LEU A 145 -18.58 3.05 -9.43
#